data_AF-A0A812Q8K1-F1
#
_entry.id   AF-A0A812Q8K1-F1
#
_cell.length_a   1.000
_cell.length_b   1.000
_cell.length_c   1.000
_cell.angle_alpha   90.00
_cell.angle_beta   90.00
_cell.angle_gamma   90.00
#
_symmetry.space_group_name_H-M   'P 1'
#
loop_
_entity.id
_entity.type
_entity.pdbx_description
1 polymer ?
#
loop_
_entity_poly.entity_id
_entity_poly.type
_entity_poly.pdbx_seq_one_letter_code
_entity_poly.pdbx_strand_id
1 'polypeptide(L)'
;MAEEPSSMPAEKEAAESVEAPAAPEAPPAPADSAEAPAPTEPTSEEPKPYQVSRDVDGTLRRTDPDTGDVELYTSIEGILKAVPSLNWDLAAAWSRLPIVRVHLFIDRSSYERAGVARSYASKDFQPEGVDLISAITWWRRRVREEGKGFAVFEGGFDSSGACVTGPPYFKLDGSNGSVDADDMDAIQRKREIHEKRRKLEQRWAAKGTTDAVLLKIKQADAHRLHRKAQGEEYHYRKGWVSTLAAQATPRSPRQRGGLKLPALR
;
A
#
# COMPACT_ATOMS: atom_id res chain seq x y z
N MET A 1 52.58 4.47 -33.76
CA MET A 1 53.58 4.96 -32.78
C MET A 1 53.10 4.52 -31.41
N ALA A 2 53.91 3.67 -30.74
CA ALA A 2 53.97 3.31 -29.31
C ALA A 2 52.63 3.06 -28.58
N GLU A 3 52.20 1.83 -28.23
CA GLU A 3 52.79 0.91 -27.22
C GLU A 3 53.37 1.62 -25.98
N GLU A 4 52.64 1.60 -24.86
CA GLU A 4 53.00 0.78 -23.70
C GLU A 4 51.87 0.74 -22.64
N PRO A 5 51.59 -0.43 -22.04
CA PRO A 5 50.66 -0.61 -20.92
C PRO A 5 51.38 -0.45 -19.57
N SER A 6 50.80 0.33 -18.65
CA SER A 6 51.37 0.50 -17.30
C SER A 6 50.88 -0.58 -16.33
N SER A 7 51.89 -1.28 -15.84
CA SER A 7 51.97 -2.34 -14.85
C SER A 7 51.12 -2.15 -13.58
N MET A 8 50.56 -3.27 -13.10
CA MET A 8 50.21 -3.47 -11.69
C MET A 8 51.47 -3.35 -10.80
N PRO A 9 51.28 -3.20 -9.48
CA PRO A 9 51.86 -4.22 -8.62
C PRO A 9 50.83 -4.89 -7.72
N ALA A 10 50.98 -6.20 -7.64
CA ALA A 10 50.44 -7.07 -6.61
C ALA A 10 51.25 -6.90 -5.30
N GLU A 11 50.56 -6.65 -4.20
CA GLU A 11 50.99 -6.88 -2.81
C GLU A 11 49.68 -6.93 -2.00
N LYS A 12 49.44 -7.80 -1.04
CA LYS A 12 50.20 -8.90 -0.44
C LYS A 12 49.14 -9.69 0.36
N GLU A 13 49.14 -11.00 0.23
CA GLU A 13 48.47 -11.88 1.20
C GLU A 13 49.05 -11.61 2.59
N ALA A 14 48.21 -11.16 3.51
CA ALA A 14 48.43 -11.36 4.93
C ALA A 14 47.47 -12.46 5.37
N ALA A 15 47.98 -13.69 5.37
CA ALA A 15 47.35 -14.81 6.03
C ALA A 15 47.38 -14.56 7.54
N GLU A 16 46.30 -13.97 8.05
CA GLU A 16 46.07 -13.92 9.50
C GLU A 16 45.67 -15.33 9.94
N SER A 17 46.60 -15.97 10.67
CA SER A 17 46.45 -17.28 11.24
C SER A 17 45.37 -17.22 12.32
N VAL A 18 44.20 -17.77 12.04
CA VAL A 18 43.14 -17.97 13.03
C VAL A 18 43.60 -19.09 13.96
N GLU A 19 44.13 -18.67 15.10
CA GLU A 19 44.38 -19.54 16.25
C GLU A 19 43.04 -19.98 16.82
N ALA A 20 42.72 -21.27 16.65
CA ALA A 20 41.61 -21.90 17.33
C ALA A 20 42.00 -22.18 18.78
N PRO A 21 41.14 -21.81 19.75
CA PRO A 21 40.96 -22.72 20.86
C PRO A 21 39.49 -22.96 21.24
N ALA A 22 39.33 -24.17 21.76
CA ALA A 22 38.29 -24.68 22.64
C ALA A 22 36.92 -25.00 22.02
N ALA A 23 36.63 -26.30 22.09
CA ALA A 23 35.34 -26.93 21.86
C ALA A 23 34.21 -26.23 22.64
N PRO A 24 32.98 -26.24 22.11
CA PRO A 24 31.84 -25.56 22.71
C PRO A 24 31.50 -26.18 24.06
N GLU A 25 31.52 -25.36 25.12
CA GLU A 25 30.82 -25.68 26.36
C GLU A 25 29.34 -25.94 26.04
N ALA A 26 28.82 -27.02 26.62
CA ALA A 26 27.46 -27.47 26.46
C ALA A 26 26.46 -26.34 26.78
N PRO A 27 25.38 -26.18 26.01
CA PRO A 27 24.34 -25.22 26.34
C PRO A 27 23.77 -25.54 27.73
N PRO A 28 23.61 -24.57 28.64
CA PRO A 28 22.90 -24.81 29.88
C PRO A 28 21.47 -25.26 29.55
N ALA A 29 21.02 -26.30 30.26
CA ALA A 29 19.69 -26.86 30.18
C ALA A 29 18.61 -25.76 30.25
N PRO A 30 17.45 -25.96 29.59
CA PRO A 30 16.38 -24.98 29.61
C PRO A 30 15.92 -24.75 31.05
N ALA A 31 16.11 -23.54 31.55
CA ALA A 31 15.43 -23.08 32.75
C ALA A 31 13.93 -23.03 32.43
N ASP A 32 13.23 -24.04 32.93
CA ASP A 32 11.79 -24.13 32.97
C ASP A 32 11.29 -23.09 33.97
N SER A 33 10.95 -21.90 33.46
CA SER A 33 10.10 -20.89 34.12
C SER A 33 9.75 -19.81 33.10
N ALA A 34 9.00 -20.20 32.07
CA ALA A 34 8.15 -19.25 31.37
C ALA A 34 6.89 -19.08 32.22
N GLU A 35 6.96 -18.20 33.22
CA GLU A 35 5.73 -17.63 33.77
C GLU A 35 5.01 -16.95 32.60
N ALA A 36 3.84 -17.49 32.24
CA ALA A 36 3.04 -16.95 31.16
C ALA A 36 2.80 -15.46 31.45
N PRO A 37 3.01 -14.54 30.49
CA PRO A 37 2.62 -13.16 30.69
C PRO A 37 1.13 -13.17 31.03
N ALA A 38 0.80 -12.72 32.24
CA ALA A 38 -0.58 -12.58 32.68
C ALA A 38 -1.35 -11.83 31.58
N PRO A 39 -2.57 -12.26 31.22
CA PRO A 39 -3.37 -11.56 30.25
C PRO A 39 -3.56 -10.13 30.75
N THR A 40 -2.89 -9.18 30.11
CA THR A 40 -3.11 -7.76 30.33
C THR A 40 -4.58 -7.54 29.99
N GLU A 41 -5.39 -7.25 31.02
CA GLU A 41 -6.78 -6.85 30.83
C GLU A 41 -6.79 -5.75 29.75
N PRO A 42 -7.72 -5.79 28.78
CA PRO A 42 -7.85 -4.72 27.81
C PRO A 42 -8.16 -3.46 28.61
N THR A 43 -7.14 -2.60 28.76
CA THR A 43 -7.33 -1.27 29.29
C THR A 43 -8.32 -0.62 28.35
N SER A 44 -9.54 -0.38 28.86
CA SER A 44 -10.58 0.35 28.16
C SER A 44 -10.11 1.79 28.03
N GLU A 45 -9.21 2.05 27.07
CA GLU A 45 -8.96 3.40 26.59
C GLU A 45 -10.29 3.91 26.04
N GLU A 46 -10.91 4.85 26.75
CA GLU A 46 -12.08 5.57 26.23
C GLU A 46 -11.67 6.19 24.89
N PRO A 47 -12.45 5.95 23.80
CA PRO A 47 -12.10 6.47 22.49
C PRO A 47 -12.05 7.99 22.57
N LYS A 48 -10.88 8.57 22.25
CA LYS A 48 -10.74 10.03 22.24
C LYS A 48 -11.73 10.61 21.22
N PRO A 49 -12.43 11.71 21.54
CA PRO A 49 -13.36 12.30 20.61
C PRO A 49 -12.62 12.75 19.34
N TYR A 50 -13.26 12.52 18.19
CA TYR A 50 -12.71 12.95 16.90
C TYR A 50 -12.47 14.45 16.88
N GLN A 51 -11.37 14.87 16.27
CA GLN A 51 -11.11 16.28 16.03
C GLN A 51 -11.91 16.73 14.81
N VAL A 52 -12.79 17.72 15.00
CA VAL A 52 -13.60 18.29 13.93
C VAL A 52 -13.11 19.70 13.65
N SER A 53 -12.70 19.96 12.41
CA SER A 53 -12.30 21.28 11.95
C SER A 53 -13.13 21.72 10.74
N ARG A 54 -13.16 23.02 10.47
CA ARG A 54 -13.63 23.58 9.21
C ARG A 54 -12.47 24.22 8.51
N ASP A 55 -12.28 23.85 7.25
CA ASP A 55 -11.24 24.43 6.41
C ASP A 55 -11.65 25.85 5.96
N VAL A 56 -10.70 26.60 5.40
CA VAL A 56 -10.91 27.97 4.91
C VAL A 56 -12.07 28.07 3.92
N ASP A 57 -12.30 27.00 3.16
CA ASP A 57 -13.37 26.90 2.16
C ASP A 57 -14.72 26.41 2.75
N GLY A 58 -14.79 26.21 4.06
CA GLY A 58 -15.97 25.75 4.78
C GLY A 58 -16.19 24.24 4.79
N THR A 59 -15.30 23.46 4.16
CA THR A 59 -15.32 21.99 4.17
C THR A 59 -15.17 21.47 5.59
N LEU A 60 -16.10 20.59 6.01
CA LEU A 60 -16.06 19.98 7.33
C LEU A 60 -15.12 18.78 7.30
N ARG A 61 -14.14 18.78 8.20
CA ARG A 61 -13.14 17.73 8.32
C ARG A 61 -13.27 17.03 9.66
N ARG A 62 -13.07 15.72 9.63
CA ARG A 62 -12.97 14.89 10.82
C ARG A 62 -11.66 14.10 10.76
N THR A 63 -10.86 14.22 11.82
CA THR A 63 -9.62 13.47 11.98
C THR A 63 -9.72 12.62 13.24
N ASP A 64 -9.43 11.33 13.10
CA ASP A 64 -9.26 10.44 14.24
C ASP A 64 -7.88 10.68 14.87
N PRO A 65 -7.80 11.06 16.16
CA PRO A 65 -6.53 11.36 16.81
C PRO A 65 -5.63 10.14 17.03
N ASP A 66 -6.20 8.94 17.12
CA ASP A 66 -5.47 7.71 17.43
C ASP A 66 -5.02 6.99 16.15
N THR A 67 -5.84 7.03 15.10
CA THR A 67 -5.50 6.40 13.81
C THR A 67 -4.88 7.37 12.80
N GLY A 68 -5.17 8.65 12.90
CA GLY A 68 -4.85 9.65 11.89
C GLY A 68 -5.76 9.58 10.65
N ASP A 69 -6.83 8.77 10.68
CA ASP A 69 -7.80 8.65 9.60
C ASP A 69 -8.48 10.00 9.36
N VAL A 70 -8.64 10.38 8.08
CA VAL A 70 -9.20 11.67 7.67
C VAL A 70 -10.45 11.45 6.83
N GLU A 71 -11.52 12.17 7.18
CA GLU A 71 -12.74 12.27 6.39
C GLU A 71 -13.04 13.75 6.07
N LEU A 72 -13.33 14.04 4.80
CA LEU A 72 -13.76 15.36 4.33
C LEU A 72 -15.20 15.30 3.87
N TYR A 73 -16.11 15.96 4.58
CA TYR A 73 -17.53 15.92 4.29
C TYR A 73 -17.89 16.94 3.21
N THR A 74 -18.34 16.41 2.09
CA THR A 74 -18.70 17.15 0.88
C THR A 74 -20.18 16.95 0.58
N SER A 75 -20.86 17.98 0.06
CA SER A 75 -22.25 17.83 -0.37
C SER A 75 -22.36 16.88 -1.55
N ILE A 76 -23.16 15.81 -1.41
CA ILE A 76 -23.45 14.87 -2.50
C ILE A 76 -24.12 15.59 -3.67
N GLU A 77 -25.08 16.47 -3.40
CA GLU A 77 -25.72 17.30 -4.43
C GLU A 77 -24.70 18.20 -5.15
N GLY A 78 -23.73 18.74 -4.40
CA GLY A 78 -22.63 19.51 -4.97
C GLY A 78 -21.77 18.68 -5.94
N ILE A 79 -21.49 17.42 -5.58
CA ILE A 79 -20.76 16.49 -6.45
C ILE A 79 -21.58 16.19 -7.71
N LEU A 80 -22.86 15.88 -7.57
CA LEU A 80 -23.74 15.59 -8.71
C LEU A 80 -23.92 16.82 -9.61
N LYS A 81 -23.91 18.03 -9.05
CA LYS A 81 -23.91 19.27 -9.85
C LYS A 81 -22.60 19.45 -10.62
N ALA A 82 -21.46 19.10 -10.02
CA ALA A 82 -20.15 19.17 -10.66
C ALA A 82 -19.93 18.07 -11.71
N VAL A 83 -20.53 16.89 -11.50
CA VAL A 83 -20.45 15.70 -12.36
C VAL A 83 -21.85 15.08 -12.53
N PRO A 84 -22.68 15.61 -13.44
CA PRO A 84 -24.07 15.16 -13.60
C PRO A 84 -24.24 13.71 -14.04
N SER A 85 -23.20 13.12 -14.64
CA SER A 85 -23.16 11.72 -15.07
C SER A 85 -22.87 10.72 -13.94
N LEU A 86 -22.54 11.20 -12.74
CA LEU A 86 -22.18 10.35 -11.62
C LEU A 86 -23.41 9.73 -10.95
N ASN A 87 -23.35 8.44 -10.61
CA ASN A 87 -24.38 7.79 -9.79
C ASN A 87 -24.33 8.30 -8.34
N TRP A 88 -25.49 8.36 -7.68
CA TRP A 88 -25.65 8.67 -6.27
C TRP A 88 -24.77 7.82 -5.35
N ASP A 89 -24.64 6.52 -5.61
CA ASP A 89 -23.84 5.62 -4.76
C ASP A 89 -22.34 5.99 -4.81
N LEU A 90 -21.84 6.30 -6.00
CA LEU A 90 -20.47 6.77 -6.18
C LEU A 90 -20.29 8.16 -5.57
N ALA A 91 -21.25 9.06 -5.76
CA ALA A 91 -21.22 10.38 -5.14
C ALA A 91 -21.17 10.28 -3.60
N ALA A 92 -21.94 9.37 -3.00
CA ALA A 92 -21.92 9.10 -1.58
C ALA A 92 -20.57 8.52 -1.12
N ALA A 93 -20.01 7.56 -1.86
CA ALA A 93 -18.70 6.97 -1.54
C ALA A 93 -17.56 8.00 -1.55
N TRP A 94 -17.59 8.90 -2.53
CA TRP A 94 -16.57 9.93 -2.70
C TRP A 94 -16.83 11.20 -1.90
N SER A 95 -18.00 11.35 -1.29
CA SER A 95 -18.37 12.52 -0.47
C SER A 95 -17.58 12.67 0.82
N ARG A 96 -16.88 11.62 1.25
CA ARG A 96 -16.12 11.58 2.51
C ARG A 96 -14.62 11.42 2.31
N LEU A 97 -14.18 11.11 1.09
CA LEU A 97 -12.78 10.78 0.82
C LEU A 97 -11.97 12.06 0.56
N PRO A 98 -10.84 12.25 1.26
CA PRO A 98 -9.90 13.31 0.91
C PRO A 98 -9.21 12.99 -0.41
N ILE A 99 -9.17 13.94 -1.33
CA ILE A 99 -8.38 13.85 -2.55
C ILE A 99 -6.97 14.38 -2.26
N VAL A 100 -5.98 13.50 -2.37
CA VAL A 100 -4.58 13.81 -2.03
C VAL A 100 -3.76 14.20 -3.25
N ARG A 101 -4.17 13.74 -4.45
CA ARG A 101 -3.47 14.03 -5.69
C ARG A 101 -4.42 14.03 -6.89
N VAL A 102 -4.11 14.85 -7.89
CA VAL A 102 -4.76 14.82 -9.21
C VAL A 102 -3.72 14.72 -10.30
N HIS A 103 -3.93 13.79 -11.23
CA HIS A 103 -3.12 13.59 -12.44
C HIS A 103 -3.90 14.01 -13.67
N LEU A 104 -3.24 14.76 -14.56
CA LEU A 104 -3.84 15.26 -15.79
C LEU A 104 -3.24 14.55 -17.01
N PHE A 105 -4.12 14.19 -17.93
CA PHE A 105 -3.82 13.54 -19.20
C PHE A 105 -4.56 14.27 -20.32
N ILE A 106 -3.97 14.24 -21.51
CA ILE A 106 -4.55 14.89 -22.70
C ILE A 106 -5.92 14.26 -22.99
N ASP A 107 -5.98 12.94 -22.94
CA ASP A 107 -7.16 12.12 -23.17
C ASP A 107 -7.08 10.82 -22.36
N ARG A 108 -8.20 10.08 -22.37
CA ARG A 108 -8.31 8.76 -21.73
C ARG A 108 -7.33 7.74 -22.33
N SER A 109 -7.13 7.77 -23.65
CA SER A 109 -6.24 6.84 -24.35
C SER A 109 -4.76 7.00 -23.96
N SER A 110 -4.33 8.21 -23.61
CA SER A 110 -2.98 8.44 -23.08
C SER A 110 -2.79 7.81 -21.71
N TYR A 111 -3.81 7.89 -20.85
CA TYR A 111 -3.81 7.20 -19.56
C TYR A 111 -3.80 5.66 -19.73
N GLU A 112 -4.66 5.12 -20.59
CA GLU A 112 -4.75 3.65 -20.76
C GLU A 112 -3.47 3.03 -21.31
N ARG A 113 -2.72 3.74 -22.17
CA ARG A 113 -1.46 3.24 -22.74
C ARG A 113 -0.27 3.26 -21.77
N ALA A 114 -0.22 4.25 -20.88
CA ALA A 114 0.99 4.54 -20.11
C ALA A 114 0.79 4.59 -18.59
N GLY A 115 -0.46 4.51 -18.14
CA GLY A 115 -0.84 4.61 -16.75
C GLY A 115 -0.52 5.97 -16.13
N VAL A 116 -0.52 5.98 -14.79
CA VAL A 116 -0.33 7.19 -13.99
C VAL A 116 1.04 7.85 -14.22
N ALA A 117 2.07 7.06 -14.55
CA ALA A 117 3.46 7.52 -14.67
C ALA A 117 3.71 8.53 -15.82
N ARG A 118 2.79 8.66 -16.78
CA ARG A 118 2.91 9.60 -17.90
C ARG A 118 1.86 10.72 -17.88
N SER A 119 1.37 11.10 -16.71
CA SER A 119 0.59 12.34 -16.57
C SER A 119 1.43 13.53 -17.03
N TYR A 120 0.88 14.43 -17.84
CA TYR A 120 1.61 15.62 -18.28
C TYR A 120 1.72 16.68 -17.17
N ALA A 121 0.83 16.61 -16.17
CA ALA A 121 0.87 17.43 -14.97
C ALA A 121 0.23 16.67 -13.82
N SER A 122 0.70 16.93 -12.61
CA SER A 122 0.09 16.46 -11.37
C SER A 122 0.03 17.59 -10.34
N LYS A 123 -0.92 17.49 -9.41
CA LYS A 123 -1.01 18.37 -8.26
C LYS A 123 -1.21 17.55 -7.00
N ASP A 124 -0.31 17.75 -6.06
CA ASP A 124 -0.40 17.23 -4.71
C ASP A 124 -1.14 18.22 -3.81
N PHE A 125 -2.03 17.69 -2.96
CA PHE A 125 -2.82 18.40 -1.95
C PHE A 125 -2.41 18.02 -0.52
N GLN A 126 -1.18 17.52 -0.35
CA GLN A 126 -0.63 17.13 0.95
C GLN A 126 -0.44 18.34 1.89
N PRO A 127 -0.54 18.15 3.22
CA PRO A 127 -0.72 16.84 3.91
C PRO A 127 -2.17 16.38 4.07
N GLU A 128 -3.15 17.24 3.87
CA GLU A 128 -4.51 17.02 4.40
C GLU A 128 -5.54 16.61 3.33
N GLY A 129 -5.19 16.78 2.05
CA GLY A 129 -6.10 16.56 0.93
C GLY A 129 -7.15 17.68 0.81
N VAL A 130 -7.96 17.58 -0.23
CA VAL A 130 -9.10 18.47 -0.49
C VAL A 130 -10.34 17.65 -0.82
N ASP A 131 -11.53 18.24 -0.70
CA ASP A 131 -12.74 17.57 -1.15
C ASP A 131 -12.79 17.40 -2.68
N LEU A 132 -13.64 16.48 -3.14
CA LEU A 132 -13.76 16.17 -4.56
C LEU A 132 -14.21 17.38 -5.40
N ILE A 133 -15.09 18.24 -4.88
CA ILE A 133 -15.57 19.42 -5.63
C ILE A 133 -14.44 20.42 -5.83
N SER A 134 -13.65 20.68 -4.78
CA SER A 134 -12.47 21.54 -4.83
C SER A 134 -11.43 21.00 -5.81
N ALA A 135 -11.18 19.69 -5.81
CA ALA A 135 -10.28 19.05 -6.76
C ALA A 135 -10.77 19.18 -8.22
N ILE A 136 -12.06 18.94 -8.48
CA ILE A 136 -12.67 19.10 -9.80
C ILE A 136 -12.60 20.56 -10.25
N THR A 137 -12.89 21.50 -9.35
CA THR A 137 -12.84 22.94 -9.63
C THR A 137 -11.42 23.36 -10.00
N TRP A 138 -10.40 22.87 -9.28
CA TRP A 138 -9.01 23.09 -9.63
C TRP A 138 -8.67 22.57 -11.03
N TRP A 139 -9.10 21.33 -11.34
CA TRP A 139 -8.86 20.73 -12.66
C TRP A 139 -9.51 21.56 -13.78
N ARG A 140 -10.79 21.93 -13.65
CA ARG A 140 -11.52 22.73 -14.65
C ARG A 140 -10.86 24.08 -14.89
N ARG A 141 -10.42 24.77 -13.82
CA ARG A 141 -9.66 26.03 -13.94
C ARG A 141 -8.32 25.84 -14.67
N ARG A 142 -7.69 24.66 -14.54
CA ARG A 142 -6.37 24.39 -15.14
C ARG A 142 -6.44 24.08 -16.63
N VAL A 143 -7.45 23.35 -17.08
CA VAL A 143 -7.61 22.97 -18.49
C VAL A 143 -8.09 24.14 -19.34
N ARG A 144 -8.82 25.13 -18.76
CA ARG A 144 -9.33 26.35 -19.41
C ARG A 144 -10.27 26.16 -20.61
N GLU A 145 -10.37 24.95 -21.14
CA GLU A 145 -11.26 24.57 -22.24
C GLU A 145 -12.32 23.59 -21.73
N GLU A 146 -13.59 23.95 -21.91
CA GLU A 146 -14.71 23.05 -21.61
C GLU A 146 -14.68 21.84 -22.55
N GLY A 147 -15.09 20.67 -22.05
CA GLY A 147 -15.16 19.47 -22.90
C GLY A 147 -13.82 18.80 -23.19
N LYS A 148 -12.73 19.10 -22.45
CA LYS A 148 -11.41 18.51 -22.72
C LYS A 148 -10.68 18.03 -21.48
N GLY A 149 -9.67 17.19 -21.74
CA GLY A 149 -8.77 16.62 -20.74
C GLY A 149 -9.34 15.38 -20.06
N PHE A 150 -8.45 14.59 -19.48
CA PHE A 150 -8.78 13.45 -18.64
C PHE A 150 -8.06 13.61 -17.30
N ALA A 151 -8.80 13.49 -16.21
CA ALA A 151 -8.25 13.62 -14.86
C ALA A 151 -8.44 12.33 -14.06
N VAL A 152 -7.38 11.96 -13.34
CA VAL A 152 -7.39 10.85 -12.36
C VAL A 152 -7.14 11.46 -10.99
N PHE A 153 -8.10 11.32 -10.10
CA PHE A 153 -8.07 11.79 -8.72
C PHE A 153 -7.70 10.60 -7.83
N GLU A 154 -6.67 10.76 -7.01
CA GLU A 154 -6.25 9.79 -6.00
C GLU A 154 -6.82 10.22 -4.66
N GLY A 155 -7.60 9.33 -4.02
CA GLY A 155 -8.05 9.54 -2.65
C GLY A 155 -7.03 9.09 -1.62
N GLY A 156 -7.15 9.62 -0.40
CA GLY A 156 -6.37 9.24 0.78
C GLY A 156 -7.26 8.61 1.86
N PHE A 157 -6.63 7.98 2.85
CA PHE A 157 -7.33 7.44 4.03
C PHE A 157 -6.92 8.15 5.32
N ASP A 158 -5.69 8.67 5.38
CA ASP A 158 -5.12 9.31 6.57
C ASP A 158 -4.32 10.57 6.19
N SER A 159 -3.83 11.25 7.22
CA SER A 159 -2.99 12.44 7.10
C SER A 159 -1.56 12.16 6.61
N SER A 160 -1.20 10.89 6.36
CA SER A 160 0.12 10.52 5.85
C SER A 160 0.30 10.85 4.35
N GLY A 161 -0.81 11.19 3.67
CA GLY A 161 -0.81 11.60 2.28
C GLY A 161 -1.12 10.46 1.31
N ALA A 162 -0.28 10.27 0.28
CA ALA A 162 -0.57 9.31 -0.78
C ALA A 162 -0.47 7.86 -0.28
N CYS A 163 -1.57 7.10 -0.37
CA CYS A 163 -1.64 5.72 0.08
C CYS A 163 -0.62 4.83 -0.64
N VAL A 164 0.31 4.22 0.12
CA VAL A 164 1.35 3.32 -0.41
C VAL A 164 0.75 2.02 -0.99
N THR A 165 -0.45 1.63 -0.54
CA THR A 165 -1.09 0.35 -0.88
C THR A 165 -2.04 0.38 -2.08
N GLY A 166 -1.98 1.44 -2.89
CA GLY A 166 -2.90 1.65 -4.01
C GLY A 166 -4.10 2.48 -3.58
N PRO A 167 -4.16 3.78 -3.95
CA PRO A 167 -5.24 4.66 -3.51
C PRO A 167 -6.57 4.30 -4.20
N PRO A 168 -7.70 4.73 -3.62
CA PRO A 168 -8.94 4.80 -4.37
C PRO A 168 -8.79 5.79 -5.54
N TYR A 169 -9.35 5.44 -6.69
CA TYR A 169 -9.28 6.22 -7.92
C TYR A 169 -10.65 6.67 -8.38
N PHE A 170 -10.74 7.96 -8.71
CA PHE A 170 -11.87 8.54 -9.43
C PHE A 170 -11.33 9.08 -10.75
N LYS A 171 -11.88 8.66 -11.88
CA LYS A 171 -11.42 9.08 -13.19
C LYS A 171 -12.56 9.79 -13.90
N LEU A 172 -12.28 10.96 -14.45
CA LEU A 172 -13.27 11.78 -15.13
C LEU A 172 -12.73 12.25 -16.47
N ASP A 173 -13.47 11.91 -17.52
CA ASP A 173 -13.21 12.36 -18.87
C ASP A 173 -13.98 13.65 -19.14
N GLY A 174 -13.24 14.72 -19.44
CA GLY A 174 -13.81 16.02 -19.72
C GLY A 174 -14.61 16.07 -21.01
N SER A 175 -14.34 15.16 -21.97
CA SER A 175 -14.92 15.19 -23.32
C SER A 175 -16.35 14.66 -23.41
N ASN A 176 -16.63 13.56 -22.72
CA ASN A 176 -17.93 12.90 -22.71
C ASN A 176 -18.58 12.88 -21.31
N GLY A 177 -17.87 13.38 -20.29
CA GLY A 177 -18.32 13.32 -18.90
C GLY A 177 -18.32 11.91 -18.32
N SER A 178 -17.70 10.92 -18.96
CA SER A 178 -17.67 9.55 -18.46
C SER A 178 -16.86 9.48 -17.15
N VAL A 179 -17.39 8.70 -16.20
CA VAL A 179 -16.76 8.46 -14.91
C VAL A 179 -16.41 6.98 -14.78
N ASP A 180 -15.19 6.72 -14.31
CA ASP A 180 -14.76 5.40 -13.83
C ASP A 180 -14.16 5.59 -12.44
N ALA A 181 -14.86 5.12 -11.41
CA ALA A 181 -14.49 5.37 -10.03
C ALA A 181 -14.70 4.12 -9.17
N ASP A 182 -13.87 3.96 -8.14
CA ASP A 182 -14.06 2.92 -7.14
C ASP A 182 -15.38 3.12 -6.39
N ASP A 183 -16.13 2.03 -6.21
CA ASP A 183 -17.33 1.99 -5.37
C ASP A 183 -16.98 1.89 -3.88
N MET A 184 -18.02 1.95 -3.04
CA MET A 184 -17.86 1.87 -1.58
C MET A 184 -17.13 0.59 -1.15
N ASP A 185 -17.43 -0.55 -1.79
CA ASP A 185 -16.84 -1.84 -1.46
C ASP A 185 -15.35 -1.92 -1.85
N ALA A 186 -14.98 -1.35 -2.99
CA ALA A 186 -13.59 -1.22 -3.41
C ALA A 186 -12.81 -0.28 -2.48
N ILE A 187 -13.40 0.86 -2.12
CA ILE A 187 -12.83 1.81 -1.17
C ILE A 187 -12.58 1.14 0.19
N GLN A 188 -13.57 0.42 0.72
CA GLN A 188 -13.45 -0.24 2.01
C GLN A 188 -12.39 -1.35 2.00
N ARG A 189 -12.34 -2.16 0.93
CA ARG A 189 -11.28 -3.17 0.76
C ARG A 189 -9.89 -2.53 0.73
N LYS A 190 -9.72 -1.40 0.02
CA LYS A 190 -8.45 -0.67 -0.02
C LYS A 190 -8.10 -0.08 1.34
N ARG A 191 -9.08 0.44 2.09
CA ARG A 191 -8.89 0.93 3.46
C ARG A 191 -8.39 -0.16 4.40
N GLU A 192 -8.98 -1.35 4.35
CA GLU A 192 -8.53 -2.48 5.17
C GLU A 192 -7.08 -2.89 4.86
N ILE A 193 -6.69 -2.88 3.58
CA ILE A 193 -5.32 -3.21 3.16
C ILE A 193 -4.35 -2.13 3.69
N HIS A 194 -4.74 -0.86 3.60
CA HIS A 194 -3.97 0.27 4.12
C HIS A 194 -3.76 0.15 5.64
N GLU A 195 -4.83 -0.11 6.40
CA GLU A 195 -4.74 -0.32 7.85
C GLU A 195 -3.84 -1.50 8.23
N LYS A 196 -3.96 -2.62 7.51
CA LYS A 196 -3.11 -3.81 7.72
C LYS A 196 -1.64 -3.46 7.49
N ARG A 197 -1.35 -2.63 6.47
CA ARG A 197 0.02 -2.16 6.20
C ARG A 197 0.51 -1.22 7.29
N ARG A 198 -0.30 -0.24 7.70
CA ARG A 198 0.02 0.69 8.79
C ARG A 198 0.34 -0.05 10.09
N LYS A 199 -0.50 -1.00 10.51
CA LYS A 199 -0.28 -1.83 11.71
C LYS A 199 1.03 -2.63 11.62
N LEU A 200 1.36 -3.13 10.43
CA LEU A 200 2.60 -3.87 10.19
C LEU A 200 3.83 -2.95 10.24
N GLU A 201 3.74 -1.75 9.69
CA GLU A 201 4.80 -0.73 9.75
C GLU A 201 5.02 -0.25 11.20
N GLN A 202 3.95 -0.01 11.97
CA GLN A 202 4.02 0.29 13.40
C GLN A 202 4.69 -0.84 14.19
N ARG A 203 4.36 -2.10 13.90
CA ARG A 203 5.01 -3.27 14.52
C ARG A 203 6.50 -3.36 14.16
N TRP A 204 6.88 -3.01 12.94
CA TRP A 204 8.28 -2.98 12.54
C TRP A 204 9.03 -1.83 13.20
N ALA A 205 8.43 -0.65 13.28
CA ALA A 205 8.99 0.49 14.01
C ALA A 205 9.21 0.15 15.49
N ALA A 206 8.21 -0.46 16.15
CA ALA A 206 8.31 -0.89 17.56
C ALA A 206 9.42 -1.94 17.80
N LYS A 207 9.76 -2.74 16.78
CA LYS A 207 10.84 -3.73 16.84
C LYS A 207 12.24 -3.14 16.60
N GLY A 208 12.35 -1.82 16.41
CA GLY A 208 13.62 -1.17 16.09
C GLY A 208 14.18 -1.57 14.74
N THR A 209 13.30 -1.91 13.79
CA THR A 209 13.71 -2.35 12.44
C THR A 209 14.46 -1.20 11.76
N THR A 210 15.76 -1.37 11.52
CA THR A 210 16.58 -0.34 10.89
C THR A 210 16.15 -0.08 9.45
N ASP A 211 16.40 1.13 8.95
CA ASP A 211 16.07 1.52 7.56
C ASP A 211 16.66 0.55 6.52
N ALA A 212 17.80 -0.05 6.82
CA ALA A 212 18.43 -1.08 6.00
C ALA A 212 17.56 -2.34 5.85
N VAL A 213 16.86 -2.76 6.91
CA VAL A 213 15.94 -3.90 6.87
C VAL A 213 14.65 -3.53 6.13
N LEU A 214 14.12 -2.32 6.34
CA LEU A 214 12.98 -1.82 5.57
C LEU A 214 13.28 -1.74 4.07
N LEU A 215 14.48 -1.32 3.70
CA LEU A 215 14.93 -1.30 2.29
C LEU A 215 14.98 -2.72 1.71
N LYS A 216 15.54 -3.69 2.44
CA LYS A 216 15.58 -5.10 2.02
C LYS A 216 14.18 -5.69 1.84
N ILE A 217 13.25 -5.35 2.73
CA ILE A 217 11.85 -5.75 2.61
C ILE A 217 11.22 -5.12 1.36
N LYS A 218 11.39 -3.81 1.14
CA LYS A 218 10.88 -3.13 -0.07
C LYS A 218 11.42 -3.77 -1.35
N GLN A 219 12.71 -4.10 -1.38
CA GLN A 219 13.34 -4.80 -2.51
C GLN A 219 12.76 -6.22 -2.69
N ALA A 220 12.55 -6.96 -1.60
CA ALA A 220 11.94 -8.29 -1.65
C ALA A 220 10.48 -8.25 -2.15
N ASP A 221 9.69 -7.26 -1.74
CA ASP A 221 8.33 -7.05 -2.22
C ASP A 221 8.29 -6.67 -3.71
N ALA A 222 9.18 -5.78 -4.15
CA ALA A 222 9.32 -5.42 -5.57
C ALA A 222 9.71 -6.64 -6.42
N HIS A 223 10.66 -7.46 -5.95
CA HIS A 223 11.05 -8.69 -6.61
C HIS A 223 9.89 -9.70 -6.68
N ARG A 224 9.12 -9.85 -5.60
CA ARG A 224 7.92 -10.70 -5.58
C ARG A 224 6.86 -10.22 -6.57
N LEU A 225 6.58 -8.92 -6.63
CA LEU A 225 5.61 -8.37 -7.57
C LEU A 225 6.05 -8.56 -9.02
N HIS A 226 7.34 -8.37 -9.30
CA HIS A 226 7.91 -8.62 -10.62
C HIS A 226 7.77 -10.09 -11.04
N ARG A 227 8.13 -11.03 -10.15
CA ARG A 227 7.99 -12.48 -10.36
C ARG A 227 6.53 -12.89 -10.57
N LYS A 228 5.62 -12.32 -9.79
CA LYS A 228 4.18 -12.54 -9.96
C LYS A 228 3.67 -12.02 -11.31
N ALA A 229 4.16 -10.88 -11.78
CA ALA A 229 3.85 -10.35 -13.11
C ALA A 229 4.36 -11.26 -14.24
N GLN A 230 5.45 -12.01 -14.00
CA GLN A 230 5.95 -13.05 -14.90
C GLN A 230 5.18 -14.38 -14.80
N GLY A 231 4.11 -14.43 -13.99
CA GLY A 231 3.32 -15.64 -13.80
C GLY A 231 4.01 -16.68 -12.92
N GLU A 232 4.90 -16.28 -12.00
CA GLU A 232 5.48 -17.18 -11.01
C GLU A 232 4.83 -16.99 -9.63
N GLU A 233 4.62 -18.09 -8.91
CA GLU A 233 4.09 -18.11 -7.56
C GLU A 233 5.04 -18.83 -6.60
N TYR A 234 5.20 -18.31 -5.39
CA TYR A 234 6.08 -18.91 -4.39
C TYR A 234 5.37 -20.05 -3.65
N HIS A 235 5.92 -21.25 -3.76
CA HIS A 235 5.47 -22.44 -3.04
C HIS A 235 6.45 -22.80 -1.92
N TYR A 236 5.92 -22.95 -0.70
CA TYR A 236 6.70 -23.42 0.44
C TYR A 236 7.38 -24.77 0.10
N ARG A 237 8.71 -24.84 0.27
CA ARG A 237 9.63 -25.94 -0.11
C ARG A 237 9.98 -26.11 -1.59
N LYS A 238 9.24 -25.52 -2.52
CA LYS A 238 9.53 -25.62 -3.97
C LYS A 238 10.11 -24.32 -4.55
N GLY A 239 10.11 -23.23 -3.79
CA GLY A 239 10.59 -21.94 -4.26
C GLY A 239 9.59 -21.28 -5.22
N TRP A 240 10.09 -20.45 -6.12
CA TRP A 240 9.29 -19.81 -7.17
C TRP A 240 9.00 -20.83 -8.29
N VAL A 241 7.72 -21.04 -8.57
CA VAL A 241 7.27 -21.99 -9.59
C VAL A 241 6.37 -21.24 -10.57
N SER A 242 6.51 -21.51 -11.87
CA SER A 242 5.56 -21.00 -12.87
C SER A 242 4.14 -21.43 -12.52
N THR A 243 3.19 -20.51 -12.57
CA THR A 243 1.76 -20.76 -12.33
C THR A 243 1.19 -21.83 -13.27
N LEU A 244 1.71 -21.91 -14.51
CA LEU A 244 1.37 -22.98 -15.45
C LEU A 244 1.86 -24.36 -14.97
N ALA A 245 3.06 -24.42 -14.39
CA ALA A 245 3.62 -25.64 -13.81
C ALA A 245 2.96 -26.01 -12.47
N ALA A 246 2.55 -25.01 -11.68
CA ALA A 246 1.83 -25.22 -10.43
C ALA A 246 0.43 -25.81 -10.65
N GLN A 247 -0.26 -25.43 -11.74
CA GLN A 247 -1.55 -26.01 -12.14
C GLN A 247 -1.41 -27.43 -12.72
N ALA A 248 -0.28 -27.75 -13.34
CA ALA A 248 0.00 -29.09 -13.89
C ALA A 248 0.35 -30.14 -12.82
N THR A 249 0.53 -29.74 -11.55
CA THR A 249 0.81 -30.69 -10.47
C THR A 249 -0.50 -31.12 -9.80
N PRO A 250 -0.96 -32.38 -9.92
CA PRO A 250 -2.16 -32.84 -9.24
C PRO A 250 -1.99 -32.65 -7.73
N ARG A 251 -2.95 -31.98 -7.10
CA ARG A 251 -3.04 -31.90 -5.63
C ARG A 251 -3.11 -33.33 -5.11
N SER A 252 -2.01 -33.82 -4.54
CA SER A 252 -1.97 -35.06 -3.79
C SER A 252 -3.18 -35.11 -2.84
N PRO A 253 -4.00 -36.17 -2.87
CA PRO A 253 -5.10 -36.28 -1.93
C PRO A 253 -4.52 -36.23 -0.53
N ARG A 254 -5.00 -35.28 0.29
CA ARG A 254 -4.77 -35.27 1.73
C ARG A 254 -5.21 -36.65 2.25
N GLN A 255 -4.26 -37.52 2.56
CA GLN A 255 -4.54 -38.69 3.38
C GLN A 255 -5.08 -38.13 4.71
N ARG A 256 -6.40 -38.22 4.90
CA ARG A 256 -7.01 -38.11 6.22
C ARG A 256 -6.39 -39.25 7.03
N GLY A 257 -5.44 -38.92 7.90
CA GLY A 257 -4.93 -39.83 8.91
C GLY A 257 -6.09 -40.26 9.78
N GLY A 258 -6.67 -41.42 9.48
CA GLY A 258 -7.61 -42.09 10.34
C GLY A 258 -6.86 -42.55 11.58
N LEU A 259 -7.07 -41.85 12.69
CA LEU A 259 -6.75 -42.34 14.03
C LEU A 259 -7.50 -43.66 14.22
N LYS A 260 -6.79 -44.79 14.14
CA LYS A 260 -7.28 -46.09 14.63
C LYS A 260 -7.26 -46.03 16.15
N LEU A 261 -8.44 -45.95 16.76
CA LEU A 261 -8.62 -46.26 18.18
C LEU A 261 -8.42 -47.78 18.38
N PRO A 262 -7.60 -48.22 19.37
CA PRO A 262 -7.51 -49.63 19.70
C PRO A 262 -8.77 -50.07 20.45
N ALA A 263 -9.34 -51.20 20.01
CA ALA A 263 -10.44 -51.86 20.69
C ALA A 263 -9.94 -52.43 22.03
N LEU A 264 -10.58 -51.99 23.13
CA LEU A 264 -10.46 -52.63 24.44
C LEU A 264 -11.22 -53.97 24.39
N ARG A 265 -10.52 -55.05 24.74
CA ARG A 265 -11.09 -56.31 25.24
C ARG A 265 -10.72 -56.42 26.71
#